data_AF-A0A7X8V472-F1
#
_entry.id   AF-A0A7X8V472-F1
#
_cell.length_a   1.000
_cell.length_b   1.000
_cell.length_c   1.000
_cell.angle_alpha   90.00
_cell.angle_beta   90.00
_cell.angle_gamma   90.00
#
_symmetry.space_group_name_H-M   'P 1'
#
loop_
_entity.id
_entity.type
_entity.pdbx_description
1 polymer ?
#
loop_
_entity_poly.entity_id
_entity_poly.type
_entity_poly.pdbx_seq_one_letter_code
_entity_poly.pdbx_strand_id
1 'polypeptide(L)' 'MTIAICPGSFDPVTNGHLDIIERAAAIFDTVIVAVLENPNKE' A
#
# COMPACT_ATOMS: atom_id res chain seq x y z
N MET A 1 16.05 -9.89 5.86
CA MET A 1 14.65 -9.90 5.40
C MET A 1 13.92 -8.73 6.05
N THR A 2 13.81 -7.62 5.33
CA THR A 2 13.09 -6.42 5.75
C THR A 2 11.69 -6.41 5.13
N ILE A 3 10.69 -6.07 5.93
CA ILE A 3 9.28 -6.06 5.50
C ILE A 3 8.73 -4.66 5.72
N ALA A 4 8.10 -4.09 4.69
CA ALA A 4 7.36 -2.84 4.76
C ALA A 4 5.86 -3.09 4.58
N ILE A 5 5.04 -2.24 5.22
CA ILE A 5 3.59 -2.27 5.09
C ILE A 5 3.12 -0.91 4.57
N CYS A 6 2.31 -0.93 3.51
CA CYS A 6 1.65 0.25 2.93
C CYS A 6 0.13 0.14 3.18
N PRO A 7 -0.39 0.62 4.33
CA PRO A 7 -1.81 0.55 4.63
C PRO A 7 -2.59 1.70 3.97
N GLY A 8 -3.83 1.44 3.57
CA GLY A 8 -4.70 2.47 3.01
C GLY A 8 -6.06 1.93 2.55
N SER A 9 -7.03 2.82 2.34
CA SER A 9 -8.33 2.44 1.77
C SER A 9 -8.23 2.08 0.28
N PHE A 10 -7.29 2.70 -0.45
CA PHE A 10 -7.03 2.45 -1.88
C PHE A 10 -8.29 2.44 -2.76
N ASP A 11 -9.25 3.32 -2.45
CA ASP A 11 -10.56 3.42 -3.08
C ASP A 11 -10.73 4.81 -3.76
N PRO A 12 -10.31 4.96 -5.03
CA PRO A 12 -9.55 4.00 -5.84
C PRO A 12 -8.03 4.11 -5.61
N VAL A 13 -7.30 3.10 -6.08
CA VAL A 13 -5.83 3.20 -6.22
C VAL A 13 -5.51 4.30 -7.24
N THR A 14 -4.39 4.99 -7.05
CA THR A 14 -3.95 6.10 -7.92
C THR A 14 -2.51 5.88 -8.33
N ASN A 15 -2.05 6.58 -9.37
CA ASN A 15 -0.65 6.52 -9.79
C ASN A 15 0.31 6.99 -8.69
N GLY A 16 -0.14 7.85 -7.76
CA GLY A 16 0.67 8.23 -6.60
C GLY A 16 0.82 7.09 -5.58
N HIS A 17 -0.21 6.26 -5.40
CA HIS A 17 -0.10 5.05 -4.58
C HIS A 17 0.89 4.06 -5.21
N LEU A 18 0.82 3.88 -6.53
CA LEU A 18 1.72 3.00 -7.27
C LEU A 18 3.18 3.46 -7.19
N ASP A 19 3.47 4.75 -7.35
CA ASP A 19 4.83 5.31 -7.19
C ASP A 19 5.44 4.94 -5.83
N ILE A 20 4.66 5.10 -4.75
CA ILE A 20 5.13 4.79 -3.40
C ILE A 20 5.37 3.30 -3.21
N ILE A 21 4.48 2.44 -3.73
CA ILE A 21 4.62 0.98 -3.64
C ILE A 21 5.83 0.50 -4.44
N GLU A 22 6.04 1.02 -5.65
CA GLU A 22 7.21 0.69 -6.49
C GLU A 22 8.52 1.10 -5.82
N ARG A 23 8.57 2.31 -5.25
CA ARG A 23 9.75 2.79 -4.52
C ARG A 23 10.02 1.97 -3.27
N ALA A 24 8.98 1.56 -2.54
CA ALA A 24 9.14 0.67 -1.39
C ALA A 24 9.67 -0.71 -1.82
N ALA A 25 9.15 -1.26 -2.93
CA ALA A 25 9.57 -2.57 -3.44
C ALA A 25 11.03 -2.60 -3.91
N ALA A 26 11.62 -1.44 -4.23
CA ALA A 26 13.04 -1.32 -4.56
C ALA A 26 13.96 -1.26 -3.32
N ILE A 27 13.42 -1.05 -2.11
CA ILE A 27 14.19 -0.83 -0.87
C ILE A 27 14.03 -2.00 0.11
N PHE A 28 12.85 -2.62 0.15
CA PHE A 28 12.50 -3.68 1.10
C PHE A 28 12.41 -5.04 0.40
N ASP A 29 12.78 -6.10 1.12
CA ASP A 29 12.68 -7.48 0.60
C ASP A 29 11.22 -7.89 0.35
N THR A 30 10.26 -7.31 1.09
CA THR A 30 8.83 -7.57 0.92
C THR A 30 8.02 -6.32 1.25
N VAL A 31 7.03 -6.02 0.41
CA VAL A 31 6.05 -4.95 0.63
C VAL A 31 4.66 -5.54 0.70
N ILE A 32 3.95 -5.28 1.79
CA ILE A 32 2.57 -5.71 2.01
C ILE A 32 1.66 -4.49 1.87
N VAL A 33 0.79 -4.49 0.85
CA VAL A 33 -0.23 -3.45 0.68
C VAL A 33 -1.47 -3.87 1.48
N ALA A 34 -1.70 -3.23 2.63
CA ALA A 34 -2.80 -3.57 3.52
C ALA A 34 -4.04 -2.72 3.18
N VAL A 35 -4.94 -3.28 2.37
CA VAL A 35 -6.19 -2.62 1.98
C VAL A 35 -7.17 -2.65 3.15
N LEU A 36 -7.53 -1.46 3.64
CA LEU A 36 -8.43 -1.28 4.76
C LEU A 36 -9.86 -1.08 4.26
N GLU A 37 -10.76 -1.92 4.72
CA GLU A 37 -12.20 -1.72 4.54
C GLU A 37 -12.72 -0.88 5.71
N ASN A 38 -13.40 0.24 5.42
CA ASN A 38 -14.11 0.99 6.44
C ASN A 38 -15.60 0.64 6.38
N PRO A 39 -16.12 -0.17 7.31
CA PRO A 39 -17.53 -0.59 7.31
C PRO A 39 -18.52 0.56 7.53
N ASN A 40 -18.05 1.74 7.93
CA ASN A 40 -18.86 2.96 8.07
C ASN A 40 -18.77 3.89 6.86
N LYS A 41 -18.10 3.48 5.78
CA LYS A 41 -17.96 4.23 4.54
C LYS A 41 -18.90 3.63 3.49
N GLU A 42 -20.21 3.77 3.73
CA GLU A 42 -21.29 3.71 2.73
C GLU A 42 -22.38 4.74 3.09
#